data_AF-A0A845DEM0-F1
#
_entry.id   AF-A0A845DEM0-F1
#
_cell.length_a   1.000
_cell.length_b   1.000
_cell.length_c   1.000
_cell.angle_alpha   90.00
_cell.angle_beta   90.00
_cell.angle_gamma   90.00
#
_symmetry.space_group_name_H-M   'P 1'
#
loop_
_entity.id
_entity.type
_entity.pdbx_description
1 polymer ?
#
loop_
_entity_poly.entity_id
_entity_poly.type
_entity_poly.pdbx_seq_one_letter_code
_entity_poly.pdbx_strand_id
1 'polypeptide(L)'
;MLDFAGPDLLTVAIGLVCFALGAWLGTLFPDIDRFSIFHLRHRSIVTHSFLMPALLWAGWALTSVEWTGWLVTGFAAGVALHLAFDLFPGKWRGFALVDVPKLGRCTRSVSTFLLFSNLFLCVIISVSFFPEHGPAGVLAYTATLAALYTYGVWAKKEHYAAGPLMTILTLGGDAL
;
A
#
# COMPACT_ATOMS: atom_id res chain seq x y z
N MET A 1 36.36 6.91 8.04
CA MET A 1 35.33 7.06 9.09
C MET A 1 34.00 7.18 8.37
N LEU A 2 33.14 6.18 8.49
CA LEU A 2 31.75 6.32 8.07
C LEU A 2 31.11 7.24 9.12
N ASP A 3 30.70 8.42 8.69
CA ASP A 3 30.04 9.38 9.57
C ASP A 3 28.62 8.83 9.84
N PHE A 4 28.43 8.23 11.02
CA PHE A 4 27.15 7.70 11.49
C PHE A 4 26.29 8.79 12.12
N ALA A 5 26.41 10.03 11.65
CA ALA A 5 25.45 11.09 11.97
C ALA A 5 24.13 10.77 11.24
N GLY A 6 23.46 9.71 11.69
CA GLY A 6 22.09 9.44 11.31
C GLY A 6 21.18 10.58 11.76
N PRO A 7 19.96 10.66 11.21
CA PRO A 7 18.97 11.63 11.67
C PRO A 7 18.84 11.56 13.19
N ASP A 8 18.76 12.72 13.85
CA ASP A 8 18.63 12.77 15.30
C ASP A 8 17.32 12.09 15.72
N LEU A 9 17.25 11.59 16.97
CA LEU A 9 16.13 10.78 17.47
C LEU A 9 14.77 11.46 17.26
N LEU A 10 14.70 12.79 17.34
CA LEU A 10 13.47 13.54 17.13
C LEU A 10 13.00 13.44 15.67
N THR A 11 13.92 13.58 14.72
CA THR A 11 13.63 13.44 13.28
C THR A 11 13.08 12.06 12.95
N VAL A 12 13.69 11.00 13.48
CA VAL A 12 13.19 9.62 13.32
C VAL A 12 11.81 9.45 13.95
N ALA A 13 11.59 9.98 15.16
CA ALA A 13 10.31 9.89 15.84
C ALA A 13 9.19 10.62 15.05
N ILE A 14 9.46 11.82 14.54
CA ILE A 14 8.54 12.56 13.67
C ILE A 14 8.27 11.77 12.40
N GLY A 15 9.32 11.25 11.76
CA GLY A 15 9.21 10.41 10.56
C GLY A 15 8.30 9.20 10.78
N LEU A 16 8.46 8.47 11.89
CA LEU A 16 7.60 7.33 12.23
C LEU A 16 6.13 7.74 12.40
N VAL A 17 5.86 8.88 13.06
CA VAL A 17 4.49 9.41 13.21
C VAL A 17 3.91 9.78 11.83
N CYS A 18 4.67 10.47 11.00
CA CYS A 18 4.27 10.83 9.63
C CYS A 18 4.00 9.59 8.77
N PHE A 19 4.87 8.58 8.84
CA PHE A 19 4.67 7.31 8.13
C PHE A 19 3.40 6.61 8.61
N ALA A 20 3.19 6.49 9.92
CA ALA A 20 1.99 5.85 10.48
C ALA A 20 0.71 6.58 10.07
N LEU A 21 0.72 7.92 10.11
CA LEU A 21 -0.38 8.75 9.61
C LEU A 21 -0.62 8.52 8.12
N GLY A 22 0.45 8.52 7.33
CA GLY A 22 0.40 8.26 5.90
C GLY A 22 -0.20 6.89 5.62
N ALA A 23 0.26 5.85 6.29
CA ALA A 23 -0.24 4.50 6.14
C ALA A 23 -1.72 4.40 6.52
N TRP A 24 -2.14 5.01 7.61
CA TRP A 24 -3.56 5.09 7.98
C TRP A 24 -4.39 5.74 6.86
N LEU A 25 -3.99 6.91 6.36
CA LEU A 25 -4.66 7.57 5.24
C LEU A 25 -4.65 6.70 3.97
N GLY A 26 -3.54 6.02 3.69
CA GLY A 26 -3.38 5.12 2.55
C GLY A 26 -4.32 3.91 2.62
N THR A 27 -4.62 3.38 3.81
CA THR A 27 -5.62 2.32 3.96
C THR A 27 -7.06 2.79 3.72
N LEU A 28 -7.32 4.09 3.85
CA LEU A 28 -8.65 4.67 3.64
C LEU A 28 -8.85 5.14 2.19
N PHE A 29 -7.76 5.52 1.52
CA PHE A 29 -7.81 6.17 0.21
C PHE A 29 -8.49 5.34 -0.89
N PRO A 30 -8.22 4.04 -1.09
CA PRO A 30 -8.85 3.31 -2.20
C PRO A 30 -10.38 3.33 -2.13
N ASP A 31 -10.94 3.26 -0.93
CA ASP A 31 -12.38 3.25 -0.66
C ASP A 31 -13.06 4.62 -0.80
N ILE A 32 -12.33 5.70 -1.13
CA ILE A 32 -12.99 6.98 -1.45
C ILE A 32 -13.87 6.87 -2.70
N ASP A 33 -13.63 5.86 -3.55
CA ASP A 33 -14.47 5.56 -4.71
C ASP A 33 -15.92 5.20 -4.34
N ARG A 34 -16.20 4.92 -3.07
CA ARG A 34 -17.56 4.69 -2.55
C ARG A 34 -18.34 5.99 -2.35
N PHE A 35 -17.67 7.13 -2.25
CA PHE A 35 -18.36 8.41 -2.12
C PHE A 35 -18.97 8.83 -3.46
N SER A 36 -20.27 9.12 -3.44
CA SER A 36 -21.05 9.44 -4.64
C SER A 36 -20.53 10.63 -5.44
N ILE A 37 -19.84 11.58 -4.78
CA ILE A 37 -19.26 12.77 -5.41
C ILE A 37 -18.26 12.43 -6.53
N PHE A 38 -17.56 11.30 -6.44
CA PHE A 38 -16.55 10.91 -7.43
C PHE A 38 -17.15 10.16 -8.62
N HIS A 39 -18.41 9.72 -8.55
CA HIS A 39 -19.08 8.94 -9.59
C HIS A 39 -18.28 7.69 -10.03
N LEU A 40 -17.54 7.09 -9.09
CA LEU A 40 -16.78 5.86 -9.29
C LEU A 40 -17.55 4.67 -8.71
N ARG A 41 -17.21 3.47 -9.18
CA ARG A 41 -17.67 2.22 -8.57
C ARG A 41 -16.56 1.69 -7.67
N HIS A 42 -16.94 1.01 -6.60
CA HIS A 42 -15.97 0.38 -5.71
C HIS A 42 -15.00 -0.55 -6.46
N ARG A 43 -13.73 -0.51 -6.08
CA ARG A 43 -12.56 -1.07 -6.76
C ARG A 43 -12.27 -0.41 -8.10
N SER A 44 -12.45 0.91 -8.17
CA SER A 44 -12.09 1.67 -9.36
C SER A 44 -10.58 1.62 -9.60
N ILE A 45 -10.15 1.40 -10.85
CA ILE A 45 -8.72 1.48 -11.22
C ILE A 45 -8.10 2.85 -10.91
N VAL A 46 -8.92 3.89 -10.72
CA VAL A 46 -8.43 5.23 -10.38
C VAL A 46 -7.94 5.29 -8.93
N THR A 47 -8.69 4.71 -7.99
CA THR A 47 -8.38 4.77 -6.55
C THR A 47 -7.66 3.53 -6.03
N HIS A 48 -7.91 2.37 -6.64
CA HIS A 48 -7.25 1.10 -6.34
C HIS A 48 -6.02 0.88 -7.23
N SER A 49 -5.22 1.93 -7.40
CA SER A 49 -3.98 1.88 -8.17
C SER A 49 -2.83 2.61 -7.50
N PHE A 50 -1.63 2.39 -8.03
CA PHE A 50 -0.43 3.11 -7.61
C PHE A 50 -0.42 4.58 -8.06
N LEU A 51 -1.42 5.04 -8.83
CA LEU A 51 -1.45 6.38 -9.42
C LEU A 51 -1.36 7.48 -8.35
N MET A 52 -2.18 7.43 -7.30
CA MET A 52 -2.11 8.45 -6.24
C MET A 52 -0.80 8.39 -5.44
N PRO A 53 -0.31 7.22 -4.98
CA PRO A 53 1.04 7.11 -4.43
C PRO A 53 2.12 7.69 -5.34
N ALA A 54 2.07 7.44 -6.65
CA ALA A 54 3.05 7.98 -7.61
C ALA A 54 2.96 9.50 -7.75
N LEU A 55 1.76 10.07 -7.78
CA LEU A 55 1.57 11.53 -7.82
C LEU A 55 2.12 12.20 -6.56
N LEU A 56 1.86 11.62 -5.38
CA LEU A 56 2.39 12.13 -4.12
C LEU A 56 3.91 12.00 -4.04
N TRP A 57 4.47 10.89 -4.54
CA TRP A 57 5.92 10.68 -4.61
C TRP A 57 6.60 11.67 -5.56
N ALA A 58 6.04 11.87 -6.75
CA ALA A 58 6.53 12.86 -7.70
C ALA A 58 6.44 14.29 -7.14
N GLY A 59 5.35 14.62 -6.44
CA GLY A 59 5.19 15.90 -5.76
C GLY A 59 6.20 16.09 -4.62
N TRP A 60 6.43 15.05 -3.82
CA TRP A 60 7.41 15.06 -2.74
C TRP A 60 8.83 15.26 -3.24
N ALA A 61 9.20 14.66 -4.38
CA ALA A 61 10.51 14.84 -5.01
C ALA A 61 10.81 16.30 -5.41
N LEU A 62 9.80 17.18 -5.39
CA LEU A 62 9.94 18.62 -5.61
C LEU A 62 10.01 19.44 -4.31
N THR A 63 10.01 18.79 -3.14
CA THR A 63 10.05 19.43 -1.82
C THR A 63 11.40 19.22 -1.15
N SER A 64 11.79 20.14 -0.26
CA SER A 64 12.99 20.03 0.58
C SER A 64 12.67 19.55 2.01
N VAL A 65 11.48 19.01 2.23
CA VAL A 65 10.96 18.67 3.55
C VAL A 65 11.13 17.17 3.78
N GLU A 66 11.86 16.78 4.83
CA GLU A 66 12.21 15.38 5.05
C GLU A 66 11.01 14.54 5.54
N TRP A 67 10.20 15.08 6.46
CA TRP A 67 9.07 14.36 7.05
C TRP A 67 7.96 14.02 6.04
N THR A 68 7.84 14.78 4.95
CA THR A 68 6.87 14.48 3.88
C THR A 68 7.24 13.20 3.13
N GLY A 69 8.53 12.84 3.05
CA GLY A 69 8.97 11.57 2.46
C GLY A 69 8.46 10.36 3.25
N TRP A 70 8.54 10.43 4.58
CA TRP A 70 7.94 9.45 5.48
C TRP A 70 6.42 9.35 5.30
N LEU A 71 5.72 10.48 5.21
CA LEU A 71 4.26 10.50 5.00
C LEU A 71 3.87 9.83 3.67
N VAL A 72 4.57 10.15 2.58
CA VAL A 72 4.26 9.63 1.24
C VAL A 72 4.57 8.13 1.13
N THR A 73 5.70 7.69 1.66
CA THR A 73 6.05 6.26 1.68
C THR A 73 5.17 5.45 2.62
N GLY A 74 4.71 6.05 3.72
CA GLY A 74 3.66 5.52 4.57
C GLY A 74 2.34 5.37 3.81
N PHE A 75 1.90 6.42 3.11
CA PHE A 75 0.70 6.38 2.28
C PHE A 75 0.75 5.28 1.23
N ALA A 76 1.87 5.13 0.52
CA ALA A 76 2.08 4.03 -0.42
C ALA A 76 2.00 2.65 0.25
N ALA A 77 2.55 2.48 1.46
CA ALA A 77 2.42 1.24 2.25
C ALA A 77 0.96 0.94 2.62
N GLY A 78 0.21 1.96 3.04
CA GLY A 78 -1.20 1.82 3.38
C GLY A 78 -2.06 1.39 2.20
N VAL A 79 -1.83 2.00 1.02
CA VAL A 79 -2.50 1.57 -0.22
C VAL A 79 -2.12 0.14 -0.58
N ALA A 80 -0.83 -0.22 -0.50
CA ALA A 80 -0.37 -1.59 -0.76
C ALA A 80 -1.06 -2.62 0.15
N LEU A 81 -1.20 -2.30 1.45
CA LEU A 81 -1.91 -3.15 2.41
C LEU A 81 -3.38 -3.33 2.05
N HIS A 82 -4.07 -2.24 1.70
CA HIS A 82 -5.47 -2.30 1.26
C HIS A 82 -5.62 -3.19 0.01
N LEU A 83 -4.79 -2.99 -1.01
CA LEU A 83 -4.79 -3.79 -2.23
C LEU A 83 -4.48 -5.27 -1.96
N ALA A 84 -3.62 -5.55 -0.97
CA ALA A 84 -3.32 -6.92 -0.55
C ALA A 84 -4.56 -7.64 0.00
N PHE A 85 -5.44 -6.94 0.73
CA PHE A 85 -6.72 -7.52 1.14
C PHE A 85 -7.68 -7.71 -0.04
N ASP A 86 -7.72 -6.76 -0.96
CA ASP A 86 -8.61 -6.83 -2.11
C ASP A 86 -8.24 -7.89 -3.15
N LEU A 87 -6.99 -8.38 -3.13
CA LEU A 87 -6.50 -9.50 -3.93
C LEU A 87 -7.08 -10.87 -3.54
N PHE A 88 -7.64 -11.00 -2.34
CA PHE A 88 -8.20 -12.28 -1.87
C PHE A 88 -9.65 -12.13 -1.41
N PRO A 89 -10.56 -11.65 -2.28
CA PRO A 89 -11.96 -11.52 -1.90
C PRO A 89 -12.58 -12.90 -1.71
N GLY A 90 -13.54 -13.04 -0.81
CA GLY A 90 -14.25 -14.32 -0.62
C GLY A 90 -14.91 -14.85 -1.91
N LYS A 91 -15.31 -13.97 -2.85
CA LYS A 91 -15.80 -14.33 -4.19
C LYS A 91 -15.39 -13.29 -5.23
N TRP A 92 -14.80 -13.74 -6.34
CA TRP A 92 -14.46 -12.89 -7.51
C TRP A 92 -15.69 -12.60 -8.40
N ARG A 93 -16.69 -11.91 -7.85
CA ARG A 93 -17.90 -11.48 -8.57
C ARG A 93 -18.35 -10.11 -8.11
N GLY A 94 -19.07 -9.42 -8.98
CA GLY A 94 -19.68 -8.16 -8.61
C GLY A 94 -18.64 -7.09 -8.23
N PHE A 95 -18.81 -6.48 -7.05
CA PHE A 95 -17.93 -5.41 -6.54
C PHE A 95 -16.51 -5.88 -6.17
N ALA A 96 -16.24 -7.19 -6.23
CA ALA A 96 -14.89 -7.71 -6.03
C ALA A 96 -13.97 -7.54 -7.26
N LEU A 97 -14.54 -7.24 -8.43
CA LEU A 97 -13.78 -7.04 -9.66
C LEU A 97 -13.38 -5.57 -9.81
N VAL A 98 -12.19 -5.34 -10.36
CA VAL A 98 -11.74 -3.99 -10.69
C VAL A 98 -12.67 -3.37 -11.72
N ASP A 99 -13.08 -2.13 -11.48
CA ASP A 99 -13.90 -1.34 -12.40
C ASP A 99 -13.05 -0.31 -13.13
N VAL A 100 -13.19 -0.28 -14.45
CA VAL A 100 -12.62 0.77 -15.28
C VAL A 100 -13.75 1.73 -15.65
N PRO A 101 -13.70 3.01 -15.21
CA PRO A 101 -14.76 3.97 -15.49
C PRO A 101 -15.12 3.99 -16.97
N LYS A 102 -16.43 3.96 -17.27
CA LYS A 102 -17.01 3.90 -18.64
C LYS A 102 -16.79 2.59 -19.42
N LEU A 103 -15.85 1.73 -19.01
CA LEU A 103 -15.60 0.42 -19.64
C LEU A 103 -16.19 -0.76 -18.85
N GLY A 104 -16.48 -0.55 -17.56
CA GLY A 104 -17.10 -1.54 -16.69
C GLY A 104 -16.09 -2.45 -15.99
N ARG A 105 -16.58 -3.59 -15.51
CA ARG A 105 -15.80 -4.51 -14.65
C ARG A 105 -14.90 -5.43 -15.46
N CYS A 106 -13.66 -5.55 -15.01
CA CYS A 106 -12.69 -6.50 -15.53
C CYS A 106 -13.07 -7.95 -15.18
N THR A 107 -12.46 -8.90 -15.88
CA THR A 107 -12.52 -10.32 -15.50
C THR A 107 -11.73 -10.58 -14.21
N ARG A 108 -11.88 -11.77 -13.62
CA ARG A 108 -11.10 -12.19 -12.44
C ARG A 108 -9.60 -12.08 -12.70
N SER A 109 -9.11 -12.63 -13.81
CA SER A 109 -7.68 -12.67 -14.14
C SER A 109 -7.12 -11.26 -14.33
N VAL A 110 -7.84 -10.40 -15.05
CA VAL A 110 -7.43 -9.00 -15.25
C VAL A 110 -7.46 -8.22 -13.93
N SER A 111 -8.50 -8.39 -13.10
CA SER A 111 -8.58 -7.75 -11.79
C SER A 111 -7.44 -8.18 -10.87
N THR A 112 -7.10 -9.47 -10.86
CA THR A 112 -6.00 -10.02 -10.07
C THR A 112 -4.67 -9.43 -10.53
N PHE A 113 -4.41 -9.44 -11.84
CA PHE A 113 -3.20 -8.87 -12.41
C PHE A 113 -3.05 -7.38 -12.11
N LEU A 114 -4.13 -6.60 -12.26
CA LEU A 114 -4.13 -5.17 -11.96
C LEU A 114 -3.87 -4.93 -10.47
N LEU A 115 -4.61 -5.55 -9.56
CA LEU A 115 -4.42 -5.36 -8.12
C LEU A 115 -3.01 -5.78 -7.68
N PHE A 116 -2.48 -6.88 -8.21
CA PHE A 116 -1.13 -7.36 -7.91
C PHE A 116 -0.05 -6.39 -8.42
N SER A 117 -0.16 -5.94 -9.67
CA SER A 117 0.78 -4.98 -10.25
C SER A 117 0.76 -3.66 -9.49
N ASN A 118 -0.44 -3.17 -9.15
CA ASN A 118 -0.60 -1.94 -8.37
C ASN A 118 -0.03 -2.07 -6.96
N LEU A 119 -0.28 -3.19 -6.27
CA LEU A 119 0.34 -3.50 -4.98
C LEU A 119 1.86 -3.45 -5.09
N PHE A 120 2.43 -4.15 -6.07
CA PHE A 120 3.88 -4.23 -6.23
C PHE A 120 4.51 -2.86 -6.47
N LEU A 121 3.89 -2.02 -7.31
CA LEU A 121 4.33 -0.65 -7.55
C LEU A 121 4.20 0.23 -6.30
N CYS A 122 3.14 0.07 -5.51
CA CYS A 122 3.00 0.78 -4.23
C CYS A 122 4.11 0.38 -3.23
N VAL A 123 4.47 -0.91 -3.19
CA VAL A 123 5.60 -1.39 -2.37
C VAL A 123 6.91 -0.76 -2.84
N ILE A 124 7.18 -0.70 -4.15
CA ILE A 124 8.38 -0.05 -4.70
C ILE A 124 8.46 1.42 -4.25
N ILE A 125 7.35 2.16 -4.38
CA ILE A 125 7.30 3.57 -3.94
C ILE A 125 7.55 3.66 -2.44
N SER A 126 6.93 2.79 -1.65
CA SER A 126 7.08 2.76 -0.20
C SER A 126 8.54 2.50 0.22
N VAL A 127 9.25 1.58 -0.44
CA VAL A 127 10.65 1.29 -0.07
C VAL A 127 11.67 2.28 -0.60
N SER A 128 11.31 3.07 -1.62
CA SER A 128 12.26 3.92 -2.36
C SER A 128 13.00 4.97 -1.52
N PHE A 129 12.43 5.38 -0.39
CA PHE A 129 12.97 6.41 0.49
C PHE A 129 14.01 5.89 1.50
N PHE A 130 13.92 4.62 1.91
CA PHE A 130 14.73 4.08 3.01
C PHE A 130 16.23 3.88 2.75
N PRO A 131 16.72 3.70 1.50
CA PRO A 131 18.17 3.62 1.24
C PRO A 131 18.96 4.84 1.76
N GLU A 132 18.34 6.01 1.84
CA GLU A 132 18.97 7.26 2.31
C GLU A 132 19.16 7.30 3.84
N HIS A 133 18.42 6.48 4.59
CA HIS A 133 18.45 6.44 6.07
C HIS A 133 19.26 5.28 6.65
N GLY A 134 19.95 4.51 5.80
CA GLY A 134 20.81 3.40 6.23
C GLY A 134 20.08 2.31 7.03
N PRO A 135 20.78 1.56 7.91
CA PRO A 135 20.21 0.45 8.68
C PRO A 135 19.03 0.84 9.58
N ALA A 136 19.03 2.07 10.12
CA ALA A 136 17.96 2.57 10.98
C ALA A 136 16.65 2.76 10.21
N GLY A 137 16.71 3.28 8.98
CA GLY A 137 15.55 3.38 8.08
C GLY A 137 14.97 2.01 7.74
N VAL A 138 15.83 1.02 7.47
CA VAL A 138 15.41 -0.37 7.19
C VAL A 138 14.72 -1.00 8.42
N LEU A 139 15.25 -0.80 9.62
CA LEU A 139 14.64 -1.30 10.86
C LEU A 139 13.29 -0.62 11.15
N ALA A 140 13.20 0.70 10.96
CA ALA A 140 11.94 1.45 11.10
C ALA A 140 10.86 0.98 10.12
N TYR A 141 11.26 0.78 8.86
CA TYR A 141 10.38 0.27 7.81
C TYR A 141 9.89 -1.16 8.10
N THR A 142 10.80 -2.07 8.44
CA THR A 142 10.46 -3.46 8.76
C THR A 142 9.57 -3.56 10.00
N ALA A 143 9.85 -2.78 11.05
CA ALA A 143 9.00 -2.70 12.22
C ALA A 143 7.60 -2.19 11.86
N THR A 144 7.49 -1.22 10.95
CA THR A 144 6.19 -0.68 10.56
C THR A 144 5.43 -1.60 9.61
N LEU A 145 6.10 -2.29 8.69
CA LEU A 145 5.48 -3.37 7.91
C LEU A 145 4.98 -4.50 8.82
N ALA A 146 5.75 -4.87 9.85
CA ALA A 146 5.31 -5.83 10.85
C ALA A 146 4.09 -5.31 11.65
N ALA A 147 4.07 -4.03 12.00
CA ALA A 147 2.92 -3.38 12.65
C ALA A 147 1.67 -3.34 11.75
N LEU A 148 1.84 -3.05 10.45
CA LEU A 148 0.77 -3.07 9.46
C LEU A 148 0.25 -4.50 9.21
N TYR A 149 1.14 -5.48 9.14
CA TYR A 149 0.79 -6.89 9.04
C TYR A 149 -0.01 -7.34 10.27
N THR A 150 0.49 -7.06 11.47
CA THR A 150 -0.20 -7.40 12.73
C THR A 150 -1.53 -6.68 12.88
N TYR A 151 -1.62 -5.40 12.48
CA TYR A 151 -2.89 -4.68 12.38
C TYR A 151 -3.85 -5.39 11.42
N GLY A 152 -3.36 -5.81 10.26
CA GLY A 152 -4.12 -6.60 9.30
C GLY A 152 -4.66 -7.92 9.86
N VAL A 153 -3.83 -8.64 10.62
CA VAL A 153 -4.25 -9.84 11.35
C VAL A 153 -5.31 -9.53 12.41
N TRP A 154 -5.15 -8.41 13.13
CA TRP A 154 -6.03 -8.02 14.23
C TRP A 154 -7.38 -7.44 13.75
N ALA A 155 -7.39 -6.68 12.65
CA ALA A 155 -8.54 -5.95 12.14
C ALA A 155 -9.70 -6.84 11.64
N LYS A 156 -9.55 -8.18 11.67
CA LYS A 156 -10.64 -9.18 11.58
C LYS A 156 -11.76 -8.84 10.58
N LYS A 157 -11.42 -8.49 9.35
CA LYS A 157 -12.35 -8.57 8.22
C LYS A 157 -11.85 -9.63 7.24
N GLU A 158 -12.55 -10.76 7.30
CA GLU A 158 -12.45 -11.95 6.45
C GLU A 158 -11.18 -12.82 6.66
N HIS A 159 -11.22 -13.64 7.72
CA HIS A 159 -10.79 -15.04 7.78
C HIS A 159 -9.55 -15.55 7.02
N TYR A 160 -8.56 -14.75 6.64
CA TYR A 160 -7.32 -15.25 6.03
C TYR A 160 -6.14 -14.34 6.35
N ALA A 161 -5.81 -14.18 7.63
CA ALA A 161 -4.57 -13.53 8.08
C ALA A 161 -3.29 -14.17 7.49
N ALA A 162 -3.39 -15.41 7.00
CA ALA A 162 -2.33 -16.12 6.29
C ALA A 162 -2.59 -16.25 4.78
N GLY A 163 -3.73 -15.77 4.24
CA GLY A 163 -4.14 -15.98 2.85
C GLY A 163 -3.12 -15.52 1.80
N PRO A 164 -2.61 -14.27 1.89
CA PRO A 164 -1.61 -13.78 0.94
C PRO A 164 -0.28 -14.55 1.01
N LEU A 165 0.21 -14.84 2.22
CA LEU A 165 1.48 -15.55 2.42
C LEU A 165 1.37 -17.03 2.06
N MET A 166 0.30 -17.71 2.49
CA MET A 166 0.04 -19.11 2.18
C MET A 166 -0.20 -19.30 0.70
N THR A 167 -0.86 -18.37 0.00
CA THR A 167 -1.10 -18.50 -1.45
C THR A 167 0.18 -18.31 -2.27
N ILE A 168 1.11 -17.45 -1.84
CA ILE A 168 2.46 -17.38 -2.45
C ILE A 168 3.24 -18.68 -2.18
N LEU A 169 3.03 -19.31 -1.03
CA LEU A 169 3.67 -20.58 -0.67
C LEU A 169 2.97 -21.81 -1.28
N THR A 170 1.68 -21.73 -1.66
CA THR A 170 0.88 -22.85 -2.19
C THR A 170 0.61 -22.77 -3.69
N LEU A 171 0.65 -21.60 -4.33
CA LEU A 171 0.58 -21.47 -5.81
C LEU A 171 1.88 -21.87 -6.53
N GLY A 172 2.81 -22.50 -5.82
CA GLY A 172 3.85 -23.33 -6.41
C GLY A 172 3.35 -24.70 -6.90
N GLY A 173 2.07 -25.05 -6.67
CA GLY A 173 1.47 -26.28 -7.20
C GLY A 173 -0.04 -26.12 -7.41
N ASP A 174 -0.49 -26.34 -8.64
CA ASP A 174 -1.85 -26.80 -8.96
C ASP A 174 -3.02 -25.79 -8.99
N ALA A 175 -2.87 -24.64 -9.67
CA ALA A 175 -4.05 -23.90 -10.15
C ALA A 175 -3.80 -23.15 -11.47
N LEU A 176 -3.78 -23.92 -12.56
CA LEU A 176 -4.28 -23.50 -13.88
C LEU A 176 -5.81 -23.47 -13.87
#